data_AF-A0A535PLF9-F1
#
_entry.id   AF-A0A535PLF9-F1
#
_cell.length_a   1.000
_cell.length_b   1.000
_cell.length_c   1.000
_cell.angle_alpha   90.00
_cell.angle_beta   90.00
_cell.angle_gamma   90.00
#
_symmetry.space_group_name_H-M   'P 1'
#
loop_
_entity.id
_entity.type
_entity.pdbx_description
1 polymer ?
#
loop_
_entity_poly.entity_id
_entity_poly.type
_entity_poly.pdbx_seq_one_letter_code
_entity_poly.pdbx_strand_id
1 'polypeptide(L)'
;MSQRISEETGNTEHAHNSEHDLSHLPQLPPGVYIPAPTQTPRRKTRWSDAIDIIFEKDPACRNIFEALLYQSLWAIIYHRIAHALYNAHIPFLPRLISQFARFITGGIEIHPGAQIGKRFFIDHGAGVVLGETTVIGNNVMLYHQVTLGATGWWRRGPGRLQKRHPTIEDDVTIGVGAAILGPITIGRGSKIGAMALVLESVPPNSVVASKPAELLVKGGEALEKHQELTQGWNSNDPWEMDYQI
;
A
#
# COMPACT_ATOMS: atom_id res chain seq x y z
N MET A 1 21.55 12.74 -61.67
CA MET A 1 20.53 12.62 -60.61
C MET A 1 21.29 12.57 -59.29
N SER A 2 21.48 13.72 -58.65
CA SER A 2 20.63 14.27 -57.57
C SER A 2 20.84 13.46 -56.28
N GLN A 3 21.19 14.00 -55.11
CA GLN A 3 21.29 15.36 -54.61
C GLN A 3 22.13 15.37 -53.30
N ARG A 4 22.30 16.55 -52.72
CA ARG A 4 23.27 16.93 -51.70
C ARG A 4 22.96 16.39 -50.30
N ILE A 5 24.04 16.31 -49.53
CA ILE A 5 24.11 16.27 -48.07
C ILE A 5 23.42 17.53 -47.51
N SER A 6 22.47 17.32 -46.61
CA SER A 6 21.93 18.35 -45.72
C SER A 6 22.06 17.84 -44.29
N GLU A 7 22.99 18.43 -43.55
CA GLU A 7 23.05 18.37 -42.09
C GLU A 7 21.81 19.08 -41.54
N GLU A 8 20.96 18.34 -40.85
CA GLU A 8 19.84 18.89 -40.10
C GLU A 8 20.16 18.70 -38.61
N THR A 9 20.51 19.81 -37.98
CA THR A 9 20.70 19.96 -36.54
C THR A 9 19.37 19.68 -35.83
N GLY A 10 19.19 18.43 -35.41
CA GLY A 10 18.05 17.97 -34.62
C GLY A 10 18.14 18.45 -33.18
N ASN A 11 17.49 19.59 -32.94
CA ASN A 11 17.07 20.18 -31.68
C ASN A 11 16.84 19.16 -30.53
N THR A 12 17.75 19.12 -29.56
CA THR A 12 17.55 18.44 -28.27
C THR A 12 16.86 19.39 -27.28
N GLU A 13 15.56 19.63 -27.45
CA GLU A 13 14.70 20.19 -26.41
C GLU A 13 13.30 19.57 -26.51
N HIS A 14 12.66 19.41 -25.35
CA HIS A 14 11.30 18.89 -25.09
C HIS A 14 11.20 17.45 -24.57
N ALA A 15 11.71 17.25 -23.35
CA ALA A 15 10.89 16.58 -22.33
C ALA A 15 10.30 17.69 -21.44
N HIS A 16 9.33 18.42 -21.99
CA HIS A 16 8.51 19.35 -21.20
C HIS A 16 7.71 18.53 -20.20
N ASN A 17 7.85 18.86 -18.91
CA ASN A 17 6.90 18.49 -17.86
C ASN A 17 5.47 18.70 -18.37
N SER A 18 4.75 17.63 -18.69
CA SER A 18 3.31 17.68 -18.72
C SER A 18 2.86 17.80 -17.26
N GLU A 19 2.53 19.02 -16.84
CA GLU A 19 1.60 19.19 -15.72
C GLU A 19 0.37 18.37 -16.10
N HIS A 20 0.22 17.20 -15.49
CA HIS A 20 -0.95 16.37 -15.66
C HIS A 20 -2.14 17.22 -15.25
N ASP A 21 -3.06 17.49 -16.17
CA ASP A 21 -4.31 18.16 -15.87
C ASP A 21 -5.05 17.36 -14.78
N LEU A 22 -5.03 17.86 -13.54
CA LEU A 22 -5.61 17.20 -12.37
C LEU A 22 -7.11 17.50 -12.22
N SER A 23 -7.73 18.22 -13.16
CA SER A 23 -9.14 18.62 -13.07
C SER A 23 -10.12 17.44 -13.05
N HIS A 24 -9.69 16.28 -13.58
CA HIS A 24 -10.46 15.04 -13.59
C HIS A 24 -10.43 14.27 -12.25
N LEU A 25 -9.53 14.62 -11.33
CA LEU A 25 -9.41 13.90 -10.06
C LEU A 25 -10.56 14.25 -9.11
N PRO A 26 -11.08 13.28 -8.33
CA PRO A 26 -12.11 13.54 -7.34
C PRO A 26 -11.61 14.55 -6.30
N GLN A 27 -12.38 15.61 -6.06
CA GLN A 27 -12.06 16.57 -5.01
C GLN A 27 -12.40 16.00 -3.63
N LEU A 28 -11.52 16.26 -2.66
CA LEU A 28 -11.83 15.97 -1.26
C LEU A 28 -12.97 16.85 -0.77
N PRO A 29 -13.86 16.34 0.10
CA PRO A 29 -14.88 17.16 0.72
C PRO A 29 -14.26 18.34 1.48
N PRO A 30 -14.94 19.50 1.54
CA PRO A 30 -14.51 20.63 2.36
C PRO A 30 -14.28 20.21 3.82
N GLY A 31 -13.17 20.63 4.42
CA GLY A 31 -12.84 20.35 5.82
C GLY A 31 -12.02 19.08 6.07
N VAL A 32 -11.72 18.28 5.04
CA VAL A 32 -10.74 17.18 5.16
C VAL A 32 -9.33 17.77 5.12
N TYR A 33 -8.68 17.83 6.29
CA TYR A 33 -7.28 18.24 6.40
C TYR A 33 -6.36 17.02 6.37
N ILE A 34 -5.44 16.96 5.40
CA ILE A 34 -4.38 15.96 5.39
C ILE A 34 -3.09 16.67 5.83
N PRO A 35 -2.52 16.32 7.00
CA PRO A 35 -1.31 16.96 7.46
C PRO A 35 -0.17 16.73 6.47
N ALA A 36 0.52 17.82 6.11
CA ALA A 36 1.72 17.75 5.30
C ALA A 36 2.73 16.78 5.94
N PRO A 37 3.51 16.03 5.14
CA PRO A 37 4.54 15.15 5.68
C PRO A 37 5.56 15.95 6.50
N THR A 38 5.53 15.78 7.81
CA THR A 38 6.66 16.11 8.66
C THR A 38 7.75 15.08 8.43
N GLN A 39 8.93 15.52 7.99
CA GLN A 39 10.12 14.69 8.04
C GLN A 39 10.44 14.44 9.51
N THR A 40 10.22 13.23 10.01
CA THR A 40 10.71 12.85 11.33
C THR A 40 12.23 12.74 11.25
N PRO A 41 13.00 13.52 12.05
CA PRO A 41 14.45 13.44 12.00
C PRO A 41 14.89 12.03 12.36
N ARG A 42 15.79 11.46 11.54
CA ARG A 42 16.33 10.12 11.73
C ARG A 42 17.03 10.03 13.08
N ARG A 43 16.47 9.29 14.01
CA ARG A 43 17.10 9.03 15.31
C ARG A 43 17.84 7.70 15.21
N LYS A 44 19.10 7.72 14.80
CA LYS A 44 19.95 6.52 14.93
C LYS A 44 20.14 6.22 16.41
N THR A 45 19.73 5.04 16.84
CA THR A 45 20.08 4.56 18.18
C THR A 45 21.26 3.58 18.08
N ARG A 46 21.55 2.84 19.15
CA ARG A 46 22.59 1.79 19.17
C ARG A 46 22.06 0.43 18.68
N TRP A 47 20.77 0.32 18.40
CA TRP A 47 20.12 -0.95 18.06
C TRP A 47 20.10 -1.20 16.55
N SER A 48 19.62 -2.37 16.13
CA SER A 48 19.50 -2.71 14.73
C SER A 48 18.38 -1.92 14.04
N ASP A 49 18.45 -1.78 12.72
CA ASP A 49 17.42 -1.11 11.90
C ASP A 49 15.97 -1.58 12.18
N ALA A 50 15.80 -2.84 12.57
CA ALA A 50 14.50 -3.43 12.88
C ALA A 50 13.89 -2.95 14.20
N ILE A 51 14.73 -2.55 15.16
CA ILE A 51 14.32 -2.01 16.46
C ILE A 51 14.29 -0.49 16.42
N ASP A 52 15.29 0.13 15.77
CA ASP A 52 15.41 1.59 15.65
C ASP A 52 14.16 2.22 15.02
N ILE A 53 13.60 1.57 14.00
CA ILE A 53 12.38 2.09 13.35
C ILE A 53 11.17 2.10 14.29
N ILE A 54 11.08 1.16 15.24
CA ILE A 54 9.96 1.10 16.19
C ILE A 54 9.97 2.35 17.08
N PHE A 55 11.13 2.70 17.64
CA PHE A 55 11.29 3.91 18.46
C PHE A 55 11.11 5.20 17.66
N GLU A 56 11.42 5.19 16.37
CA GLU A 56 11.26 6.37 15.51
C GLU A 56 9.79 6.60 15.11
N LYS A 57 9.06 5.52 14.82
CA LYS A 57 7.71 5.58 14.26
C LYS A 57 6.60 5.49 15.30
N ASP A 58 6.86 4.88 16.44
CA ASP A 58 5.90 4.77 17.54
C ASP A 58 6.40 5.47 18.81
N PRO A 59 5.91 6.69 19.09
CA PRO A 59 6.23 7.43 20.31
C PRO A 59 5.78 6.72 21.60
N ALA A 60 4.88 5.74 21.52
CA ALA A 60 4.42 4.98 22.68
C ALA A 60 5.46 3.96 23.16
N CYS A 61 6.40 3.55 22.30
CA CYS A 61 7.46 2.62 22.66
C CYS A 61 8.55 3.32 23.48
N ARG A 62 8.63 3.02 24.78
CA ARG A 62 9.52 3.73 25.72
C ARG A 62 10.85 3.02 25.94
N ASN A 63 10.90 1.71 25.76
CA ASN A 63 12.09 0.92 26.05
C ASN A 63 12.19 -0.35 25.17
N ILE A 64 13.34 -1.02 25.25
CA ILE A 64 13.64 -2.21 24.43
C ILE A 64 12.74 -3.40 24.75
N PHE A 65 12.33 -3.57 26.00
CA PHE A 65 11.45 -4.69 26.38
C PHE A 65 10.08 -4.53 25.75
N GLU A 66 9.54 -3.30 25.71
CA GLU A 66 8.33 -2.98 24.96
C GLU A 66 8.52 -3.22 23.46
N ALA A 67 9.64 -2.78 22.87
CA ALA A 67 9.93 -3.00 21.45
C ALA A 67 9.96 -4.49 21.07
N LEU A 68 10.42 -5.37 21.95
CA LEU A 68 10.40 -6.83 21.75
C LEU A 68 8.99 -7.43 21.76
N LEU A 69 7.98 -6.71 22.27
CA LEU A 69 6.58 -7.14 22.23
C LEU A 69 5.88 -6.76 20.92
N TYR A 70 6.53 -5.98 20.04
CA TYR A 70 5.93 -5.60 18.76
C TYR A 70 5.85 -6.80 17.82
N GLN A 71 4.63 -7.10 17.38
CA GLN A 71 4.35 -8.21 16.45
C GLN A 71 5.10 -8.06 15.12
N SER A 72 5.33 -6.82 14.68
CA SER A 72 6.04 -6.53 13.44
C SER A 72 7.49 -6.95 13.47
N LEU A 73 8.20 -6.77 14.61
CA LEU A 73 9.57 -7.24 14.77
C LEU A 73 9.66 -8.75 14.49
N TRP A 74 8.78 -9.52 15.12
CA TRP A 74 8.72 -10.98 14.94
C TRP A 74 8.33 -11.36 13.51
N ALA A 75 7.30 -10.72 12.94
CA ALA A 75 6.89 -10.96 11.56
C ALA A 75 8.06 -10.81 10.58
N ILE A 76 8.86 -9.75 10.74
CA ILE A 76 10.01 -9.51 9.88
C ILE A 76 11.12 -10.54 10.12
N ILE A 77 11.44 -10.88 11.37
CA ILE A 77 12.45 -11.90 11.66
C ILE A 77 12.11 -13.24 10.97
N TYR A 78 10.88 -13.74 11.18
CA TYR A 78 10.44 -14.99 10.55
C TYR A 78 10.37 -14.88 9.03
N HIS A 79 9.92 -13.75 8.50
CA HIS A 79 9.90 -13.53 7.06
C HIS A 79 11.31 -13.56 6.47
N ARG A 80 12.32 -12.94 7.10
CA ARG A 80 13.71 -12.97 6.60
C ARG A 80 14.25 -14.40 6.52
N ILE A 81 13.96 -15.23 7.53
CA ILE A 81 14.33 -16.65 7.54
C ILE A 81 13.59 -17.39 6.42
N ALA A 82 12.27 -17.23 6.32
CA ALA A 82 11.45 -17.86 5.28
C ALA A 82 11.89 -17.43 3.87
N HIS A 83 12.19 -16.15 3.66
CA HIS A 83 12.63 -15.60 2.38
C HIS A 83 14.00 -16.17 1.96
N ALA A 84 14.94 -16.31 2.90
CA ALA A 84 16.22 -16.97 2.63
C ALA A 84 16.03 -18.43 2.17
N LEU A 85 15.17 -19.19 2.85
CA LEU A 85 14.85 -20.56 2.47
C LEU A 85 14.08 -20.64 1.14
N TYR A 86 13.21 -19.67 0.86
CA TYR A 86 12.49 -19.56 -0.41
C TYR A 86 13.47 -19.32 -1.57
N ASN A 87 14.45 -18.42 -1.40
CA ASN A 87 15.50 -18.15 -2.39
C ASN A 87 16.48 -19.33 -2.54
N ALA A 88 16.64 -20.15 -1.50
CA ALA A 88 17.34 -21.43 -1.58
C ALA A 88 16.52 -22.55 -2.26
N HIS A 89 15.33 -22.22 -2.79
CA HIS A 89 14.41 -23.15 -3.47
C HIS A 89 13.96 -24.33 -2.60
N ILE A 90 13.96 -24.16 -1.27
CA ILE A 90 13.46 -25.19 -0.36
C ILE A 90 11.92 -25.22 -0.46
N PRO A 91 11.32 -26.35 -0.84
CA PRO A 91 9.87 -26.46 -0.96
C PRO A 91 9.22 -26.46 0.43
N PHE A 92 7.95 -26.03 0.49
CA PHE A 92 7.05 -26.12 1.66
C PHE A 92 7.47 -25.35 2.93
N LEU A 93 8.68 -25.55 3.44
CA LEU A 93 9.18 -25.00 4.69
C LEU A 93 9.09 -23.47 4.78
N PRO A 94 9.42 -22.68 3.73
CA PRO A 94 9.19 -21.23 3.77
C PRO A 94 7.73 -20.86 4.05
N ARG A 95 6.78 -21.57 3.41
CA ARG A 95 5.35 -21.30 3.58
C ARG A 95 4.85 -21.74 4.95
N LEU A 96 5.38 -22.84 5.50
CA LEU A 96 5.10 -23.26 6.88
C LEU A 96 5.55 -22.19 7.89
N ILE A 97 6.77 -21.65 7.75
CA ILE A 97 7.28 -20.57 8.62
C ILE A 97 6.42 -19.32 8.49
N SER A 98 6.01 -18.95 7.28
CA SER A 98 5.10 -17.82 7.03
C SER A 98 3.76 -17.98 7.76
N GLN A 99 3.16 -19.19 7.75
CA GLN A 99 1.91 -19.45 8.47
C GLN A 99 2.10 -19.50 9.98
N PHE A 100 3.22 -20.03 10.47
CA PHE A 100 3.57 -19.98 11.89
C PHE A 100 3.74 -18.53 12.36
N ALA A 101 4.44 -17.70 11.58
CA ALA A 101 4.59 -16.27 11.84
C ALA A 101 3.24 -15.56 11.91
N ARG A 102 2.32 -15.86 10.98
CA ARG A 102 0.96 -15.33 10.99
C ARG A 102 0.22 -15.68 12.28
N PHE A 103 0.33 -16.92 12.74
CA PHE A 103 -0.32 -17.39 13.97
C PHE A 103 0.21 -16.65 15.21
N ILE A 104 1.53 -16.63 15.43
CA ILE A 104 2.12 -16.03 16.64
C ILE A 104 1.99 -14.50 16.67
N THR A 105 1.95 -13.85 15.51
CA THR A 105 1.81 -12.39 15.41
C THR A 105 0.36 -11.93 15.47
N GLY A 106 -0.60 -12.85 15.63
CA GLY A 106 -2.02 -12.51 15.68
C GLY A 106 -2.61 -12.06 14.34
N GLY A 107 -1.95 -12.37 13.21
CA GLY A 107 -2.54 -12.19 11.87
C GLY A 107 -1.72 -11.41 10.84
N ILE A 108 -0.41 -11.22 11.02
CA ILE A 108 0.44 -10.64 9.96
C ILE A 108 0.82 -11.74 8.96
N GLU A 109 0.27 -11.69 7.74
CA GLU A 109 0.61 -12.63 6.67
C GLU A 109 1.58 -12.02 5.67
N ILE A 110 2.80 -12.58 5.60
CA ILE A 110 3.80 -12.20 4.61
C ILE A 110 4.18 -13.44 3.81
N HIS A 111 3.95 -13.42 2.50
CA HIS A 111 4.38 -14.50 1.64
C HIS A 111 5.93 -14.57 1.61
N PRO A 112 6.56 -15.77 1.68
CA PRO A 112 8.01 -15.89 1.69
C PRO A 112 8.71 -15.27 0.48
N GLY A 113 8.08 -15.29 -0.69
CA GLY A 113 8.60 -14.67 -1.91
C GLY A 113 8.58 -13.13 -1.94
N ALA A 114 7.88 -12.47 -1.00
CA ALA A 114 7.85 -11.01 -0.95
C ALA A 114 9.26 -10.47 -0.68
N GLN A 115 9.63 -9.39 -1.35
CA GLN A 115 10.92 -8.73 -1.18
C GLN A 115 10.73 -7.48 -0.33
N ILE A 116 11.45 -7.37 0.78
CA ILE A 116 11.26 -6.28 1.74
C ILE A 116 12.59 -5.58 2.01
N GLY A 117 12.64 -4.26 1.87
CA GLY A 117 13.82 -3.44 2.17
C GLY A 117 14.10 -3.32 3.67
N LYS A 118 15.09 -2.51 4.02
CA LYS A 118 15.46 -2.25 5.42
C LYS A 118 14.49 -1.27 6.07
N ARG A 119 14.44 -1.27 7.41
CA ARG A 119 13.59 -0.36 8.19
C ARG A 119 12.14 -0.42 7.69
N PHE A 120 11.60 -1.63 7.61
CA PHE A 120 10.19 -1.84 7.31
C PHE A 120 9.44 -2.05 8.62
N PHE A 121 8.38 -1.29 8.83
CA PHE A 121 7.62 -1.31 10.06
C PHE A 121 6.14 -1.55 9.78
N ILE A 122 5.54 -2.40 10.61
CA ILE A 122 4.10 -2.63 10.60
C ILE A 122 3.59 -2.23 11.98
N ASP A 123 2.68 -1.27 12.03
CA ASP A 123 2.07 -0.82 13.27
C ASP A 123 0.76 -1.55 13.52
N HIS A 124 0.61 -2.13 14.72
CA HIS A 124 -0.43 -3.08 15.16
C HIS A 124 -0.58 -4.39 14.35
N GLY A 125 -0.40 -4.36 13.03
CA GLY A 125 -0.19 -5.50 12.13
C GLY A 125 -1.33 -6.51 11.93
N ALA A 126 -2.32 -6.60 12.80
CA ALA A 126 -3.43 -7.55 12.64
C ALA A 126 -4.12 -7.40 11.27
N GLY A 127 -4.23 -8.50 10.52
CA GLY A 127 -4.89 -8.52 9.22
C GLY A 127 -4.07 -7.95 8.06
N VAL A 128 -2.77 -7.69 8.24
CA VAL A 128 -1.89 -7.32 7.11
C VAL A 128 -1.65 -8.54 6.21
N VAL A 129 -1.76 -8.35 4.89
CA VAL A 129 -1.55 -9.40 3.89
C VAL A 129 -0.63 -8.90 2.77
N LEU A 130 0.56 -9.50 2.67
CA LEU A 130 1.55 -9.18 1.63
C LEU A 130 1.76 -10.37 0.69
N GLY A 131 1.40 -10.19 -0.59
CA GLY A 131 1.44 -11.26 -1.58
C GLY A 131 2.83 -11.60 -2.12
N GLU A 132 2.92 -12.73 -2.82
CA GLU A 132 4.18 -13.37 -3.24
C GLU A 132 5.15 -12.49 -4.01
N THR A 133 4.66 -11.69 -4.95
CA THR A 133 5.51 -10.88 -5.83
C THR A 133 5.61 -9.43 -5.37
N THR A 134 5.17 -9.14 -4.15
CA THR A 134 5.28 -7.80 -3.56
C THR A 134 6.74 -7.40 -3.44
N VAL A 135 7.04 -6.16 -3.79
CA VAL A 135 8.36 -5.55 -3.57
C VAL A 135 8.15 -4.32 -2.70
N ILE A 136 8.88 -4.22 -1.61
CA ILE A 136 8.82 -3.10 -0.66
C ILE A 136 10.23 -2.53 -0.52
N GLY A 137 10.35 -1.21 -0.69
CA GLY A 137 11.57 -0.45 -0.49
C GLY A 137 11.96 -0.32 0.98
N ASN A 138 12.79 0.68 1.26
CA ASN A 138 13.30 0.99 2.58
C ASN A 138 12.44 2.04 3.28
N ASN A 139 12.43 2.03 4.62
CA ASN A 139 11.70 3.02 5.42
C ASN A 139 10.19 3.07 5.12
N VAL A 140 9.60 1.93 4.77
CA VAL A 140 8.16 1.81 4.52
C VAL A 140 7.43 1.47 5.81
N MET A 141 6.28 2.10 6.02
CA MET A 141 5.40 1.85 7.17
C MET A 141 4.01 1.43 6.70
N LEU A 142 3.50 0.33 7.25
CA LEU A 142 2.10 -0.08 7.09
C LEU A 142 1.39 -0.04 8.44
N TYR A 143 0.11 0.28 8.45
CA TYR A 143 -0.77 0.02 9.58
C TYR A 143 -1.44 -1.36 9.46
N HIS A 144 -2.22 -1.73 10.48
CA HIS A 144 -3.01 -2.97 10.47
C HIS A 144 -4.02 -3.00 9.30
N GLN A 145 -4.44 -4.22 8.92
CA GLN A 145 -5.42 -4.50 7.85
C GLN A 145 -5.01 -4.05 6.43
N VAL A 146 -3.75 -3.67 6.21
CA VAL A 146 -3.26 -3.34 4.86
C VAL A 146 -3.15 -4.59 3.99
N THR A 147 -3.64 -4.52 2.75
CA THR A 147 -3.52 -5.58 1.75
C THR A 147 -2.68 -5.12 0.56
N LEU A 148 -1.57 -5.81 0.29
CA LEU A 148 -0.79 -5.70 -0.94
C LEU A 148 -1.07 -6.95 -1.81
N GLY A 149 -2.15 -6.85 -2.58
CA GLY A 149 -2.81 -7.98 -3.23
C GLY A 149 -2.68 -7.98 -4.76
N ALA A 150 -3.23 -9.01 -5.40
CA ALA A 150 -3.33 -9.11 -6.84
C ALA A 150 -4.75 -8.77 -7.32
N THR A 151 -4.93 -8.35 -8.57
CA THR A 151 -6.24 -8.10 -9.19
C THR A 151 -6.70 -9.29 -10.05
N GLY A 152 -7.95 -9.74 -9.91
CA GLY A 152 -8.52 -10.79 -10.77
C GLY A 152 -7.95 -12.20 -10.55
N TRP A 153 -8.34 -13.13 -11.42
CA TRP A 153 -7.96 -14.55 -11.35
C TRP A 153 -6.61 -14.82 -12.01
N TRP A 154 -5.55 -14.99 -11.20
CA TRP A 154 -4.22 -15.31 -11.71
C TRP A 154 -4.03 -16.82 -11.90
N ARG A 155 -3.64 -17.24 -13.10
CA ARG A 155 -3.19 -18.61 -13.40
C ARG A 155 -1.67 -18.63 -13.58
N ARG A 156 -1.01 -19.69 -13.10
CA ARG A 156 0.39 -19.94 -13.45
C ARG A 156 0.46 -20.29 -14.94
N GLY A 157 1.05 -19.42 -15.76
CA GLY A 157 1.44 -19.76 -17.12
C GLY A 157 2.73 -20.60 -17.17
N PRO A 158 3.05 -21.22 -18.31
CA PRO A 158 4.36 -21.87 -18.51
C PRO A 158 5.46 -20.81 -18.55
N GLY A 159 6.45 -20.93 -17.67
CA GLY A 159 7.53 -19.95 -17.51
C GLY A 159 7.48 -19.18 -16.19
N ARG A 160 8.49 -18.32 -15.98
CA ARG A 160 8.84 -17.59 -14.74
C ARG A 160 7.64 -16.97 -14.01
N LEU A 161 7.75 -16.88 -12.69
CA LEU A 161 6.81 -16.19 -11.80
C LEU A 161 6.46 -14.78 -12.32
N GLN A 162 5.18 -14.57 -12.68
CA GLN A 162 4.69 -13.28 -13.18
C GLN A 162 4.39 -12.33 -12.01
N LYS A 163 4.85 -11.08 -12.13
CA LYS A 163 4.57 -9.98 -11.20
C LYS A 163 3.08 -9.66 -11.24
N ARG A 164 2.45 -9.64 -10.07
CA ARG A 164 0.99 -9.46 -9.90
C ARG A 164 0.59 -8.69 -8.65
N HIS A 165 1.55 -8.42 -7.78
CA HIS A 165 1.37 -7.65 -6.55
C HIS A 165 2.15 -6.34 -6.64
N PRO A 166 1.87 -5.35 -5.77
CA PRO A 166 2.41 -4.01 -5.89
C PRO A 166 3.92 -3.92 -5.68
N THR A 167 4.49 -2.83 -6.15
CA THR A 167 5.80 -2.33 -5.76
C THR A 167 5.61 -1.07 -4.92
N ILE A 168 6.13 -1.08 -3.70
CA ILE A 168 6.09 0.05 -2.78
C ILE A 168 7.51 0.62 -2.72
N GLU A 169 7.73 1.85 -3.17
CA GLU A 169 9.04 2.48 -3.12
C GLU A 169 9.38 2.95 -1.69
N ASP A 170 10.59 3.51 -1.55
CA ASP A 170 11.09 3.95 -0.25
C ASP A 170 10.23 5.06 0.37
N ASP A 171 10.29 5.18 1.70
CA ASP A 171 9.68 6.28 2.47
C ASP A 171 8.15 6.37 2.35
N VAL A 172 7.49 5.31 1.85
CA VAL A 172 6.02 5.25 1.73
C VAL A 172 5.35 4.90 3.06
N THR A 173 4.22 5.53 3.34
CA THR A 173 3.35 5.18 4.48
C THR A 173 1.97 4.78 3.99
N ILE A 174 1.45 3.64 4.45
CA ILE A 174 0.15 3.12 4.05
C ILE A 174 -0.75 2.99 5.28
N GLY A 175 -1.84 3.75 5.26
CA GLY A 175 -2.84 3.83 6.33
C GLY A 175 -3.62 2.54 6.55
N VAL A 176 -4.31 2.50 7.69
CA VAL A 176 -5.11 1.35 8.13
C VAL A 176 -6.09 0.89 7.06
N GLY A 177 -6.19 -0.42 6.84
CA GLY A 177 -7.20 -1.02 5.97
C GLY A 177 -7.08 -0.68 4.48
N ALA A 178 -6.02 0.00 4.04
CA ALA A 178 -5.82 0.29 2.63
C ALA A 178 -5.54 -1.00 1.84
N ALA A 179 -6.14 -1.11 0.65
CA ALA A 179 -5.94 -2.21 -0.28
C ALA A 179 -5.30 -1.67 -1.57
N ILE A 180 -4.09 -2.16 -1.86
CA ILE A 180 -3.33 -1.79 -3.06
C ILE A 180 -3.22 -3.06 -3.88
N LEU A 181 -3.86 -3.08 -5.05
CA LEU A 181 -4.08 -4.31 -5.82
C LEU A 181 -3.45 -4.23 -7.20
N GLY A 182 -2.77 -5.31 -7.58
CA GLY A 182 -2.18 -5.48 -8.92
C GLY A 182 -0.72 -5.08 -9.00
N PRO A 183 -0.08 -5.25 -10.18
CA PRO A 183 1.33 -4.93 -10.41
C PRO A 183 1.57 -3.42 -10.59
N ILE A 184 1.01 -2.60 -9.71
CA ILE A 184 1.15 -1.14 -9.70
C ILE A 184 2.30 -0.68 -8.80
N THR A 185 2.73 0.57 -8.97
CA THR A 185 3.82 1.17 -8.17
C THR A 185 3.30 2.33 -7.33
N ILE A 186 3.66 2.35 -6.05
CA ILE A 186 3.48 3.51 -5.18
C ILE A 186 4.84 4.21 -5.04
N GLY A 187 4.92 5.40 -5.61
CA GLY A 187 6.15 6.18 -5.69
C GLY A 187 6.69 6.62 -4.33
N ARG A 188 8.00 6.87 -4.29
CA ARG A 188 8.76 7.23 -3.09
C ARG A 188 8.12 8.38 -2.32
N GLY A 189 8.10 8.28 -0.99
CA GLY A 189 7.63 9.35 -0.11
C GLY A 189 6.12 9.58 -0.14
N SER A 190 5.37 8.77 -0.91
CA SER A 190 3.92 8.89 -0.99
C SER A 190 3.22 8.37 0.26
N LYS A 191 2.04 8.89 0.53
CA LYS A 191 1.17 8.49 1.64
C LYS A 191 -0.16 8.00 1.12
N ILE A 192 -0.53 6.79 1.51
CA ILE A 192 -1.84 6.21 1.19
C ILE A 192 -2.72 6.31 2.43
N GLY A 193 -3.87 6.96 2.28
CA GLY A 193 -4.84 7.17 3.34
C GLY A 193 -5.49 5.87 3.82
N ALA A 194 -6.08 5.93 5.00
CA ALA A 194 -6.85 4.83 5.57
C ALA A 194 -7.99 4.39 4.64
N MET A 195 -8.27 3.10 4.55
CA MET A 195 -9.37 2.51 3.78
C MET A 195 -9.34 2.86 2.27
N ALA A 196 -8.19 3.30 1.74
CA ALA A 196 -8.06 3.61 0.32
C ALA A 196 -7.96 2.32 -0.50
N LEU A 197 -8.75 2.21 -1.57
CA LEU A 197 -8.60 1.21 -2.61
C LEU A 197 -7.77 1.82 -3.75
N VAL A 198 -6.56 1.32 -3.96
CA VAL A 198 -5.62 1.83 -4.98
C VAL A 198 -5.44 0.78 -6.06
N LEU A 199 -5.89 1.11 -7.28
CA LEU A 199 -5.85 0.24 -8.45
C LEU A 199 -4.91 0.75 -9.55
N GLU A 200 -4.36 1.96 -9.38
CA GLU A 200 -3.47 2.61 -10.33
C GLU A 200 -2.17 3.05 -9.64
N SER A 201 -1.11 3.24 -10.43
CA SER A 201 0.18 3.67 -9.89
C SER A 201 0.12 5.11 -9.40
N VAL A 202 0.83 5.39 -8.31
CA VAL A 202 0.86 6.70 -7.65
C VAL A 202 2.25 7.30 -7.84
N PRO A 203 2.39 8.52 -8.38
CA PRO A 203 3.69 9.14 -8.55
C PRO A 203 4.36 9.46 -7.20
N PRO A 204 5.69 9.67 -7.16
CA PRO A 204 6.41 10.03 -5.94
C PRO A 204 5.86 11.28 -5.26
N ASN A 205 6.06 11.37 -3.93
CA ASN A 205 5.67 12.49 -3.06
C ASN A 205 4.18 12.85 -3.14
N SER A 206 3.32 11.86 -3.39
CA SER A 206 1.88 12.06 -3.52
C SER A 206 1.13 11.68 -2.26
N VAL A 207 -0.08 12.20 -2.12
CA VAL A 207 -1.00 11.83 -1.04
C VAL A 207 -2.28 11.30 -1.69
N VAL A 208 -2.61 10.05 -1.41
CA VAL A 208 -3.87 9.42 -1.79
C VAL A 208 -4.77 9.40 -0.56
N ALA A 209 -6.01 9.84 -0.69
CA ALA A 209 -6.98 9.83 0.40
C ALA A 209 -8.27 9.15 -0.04
N SER A 210 -8.92 8.46 0.89
CA SER A 210 -10.25 7.90 0.71
C SER A 210 -11.32 8.95 1.02
N LYS A 211 -12.47 8.84 0.36
CA LYS A 211 -13.63 9.68 0.68
C LYS A 211 -14.22 9.22 2.02
N PRO A 212 -14.54 10.12 2.96
CA PRO A 212 -15.32 9.79 4.14
C PRO A 212 -16.67 9.17 3.77
N ALA A 213 -17.27 8.45 4.72
CA ALA A 213 -18.63 7.94 4.58
C ALA A 213 -19.59 9.08 4.21
N GLU A 214 -20.44 8.84 3.22
CA GLU A 214 -21.38 9.83 2.71
C GLU A 214 -22.82 9.40 3.03
N LEU A 215 -23.58 10.30 3.66
CA LEU A 215 -24.99 10.08 3.92
C LEU A 215 -25.74 10.20 2.59
N LEU A 216 -26.38 9.12 2.14
CA LEU A 216 -27.15 9.08 0.89
C LEU A 216 -28.64 9.35 1.12
N VAL A 217 -29.18 8.90 2.26
CA VAL A 217 -30.59 9.03 2.64
C VAL A 217 -30.68 9.64 4.03
N LYS A 218 -31.57 10.61 4.23
CA LYS A 218 -31.81 11.22 5.53
C LYS A 218 -33.31 11.15 5.86
N GLY A 219 -33.65 10.47 6.97
CA GLY A 219 -35.05 10.39 7.42
C GLY A 219 -35.98 9.65 6.46
N GLY A 220 -35.45 8.73 5.66
CA GLY A 220 -36.22 8.01 4.63
C GLY A 220 -36.25 8.70 3.26
N GLU A 221 -35.76 9.94 3.15
CA GLU A 221 -35.69 10.67 1.89
C GLU A 221 -34.28 10.64 1.30
N ALA A 222 -34.18 10.26 0.03
CA ALA A 222 -32.93 10.33 -0.73
C ALA A 222 -32.47 11.78 -0.85
N LEU A 223 -31.19 12.03 -0.59
CA LEU A 223 -30.63 13.37 -0.77
C LEU A 223 -30.53 13.67 -2.26
N GLU A 224 -30.92 14.88 -2.65
CA GLU A 224 -30.96 15.33 -4.06
C GLU A 224 -29.63 15.10 -4.80
N LYS A 225 -28.52 15.34 -4.12
CA LYS A 225 -27.15 15.11 -4.64
C LYS A 225 -26.80 13.65 -4.94
N HIS A 226 -27.62 12.66 -4.56
CA HIS A 226 -27.35 11.22 -4.68
C HIS A 226 -28.48 10.42 -5.33
N GLN A 227 -29.41 11.08 -6.02
CA GLN A 227 -30.56 10.41 -6.63
C GLN A 227 -30.19 9.24 -7.56
N GLU A 228 -29.05 9.30 -8.24
CA GLU A 228 -28.54 8.22 -9.09
C GLU A 228 -28.08 6.98 -8.29
N LEU A 229 -27.50 7.18 -7.10
CA LEU A 229 -27.02 6.09 -6.23
C LEU A 229 -28.13 5.49 -5.37
N THR A 230 -29.24 6.21 -5.20
CA THR A 230 -30.41 5.79 -4.41
C THR A 230 -31.60 5.40 -5.28
N GLN A 231 -31.38 5.10 -6.56
CA GLN A 231 -32.45 4.59 -7.43
C GLN A 231 -32.99 3.29 -6.84
N GLY A 232 -34.32 3.22 -6.64
CA GLY A 232 -34.98 2.09 -5.99
C GLY A 232 -35.12 2.21 -4.47
N TRP A 233 -34.60 3.27 -3.84
CA TRP A 233 -34.86 3.50 -2.42
C TRP A 233 -36.35 3.75 -2.15
N ASN A 234 -36.95 2.92 -1.30
CA ASN A 234 -38.33 3.04 -0.86
C ASN A 234 -38.39 3.21 0.66
N SER A 235 -38.83 4.38 1.13
CA SER A 235 -38.95 4.65 2.57
C SER A 235 -39.96 3.74 3.29
N ASN A 236 -40.90 3.15 2.54
CA ASN A 236 -41.93 2.27 3.06
C ASN A 236 -41.52 0.79 3.06
N ASP A 237 -40.46 0.43 2.33
CA ASP A 237 -39.86 -0.91 2.36
C ASP A 237 -38.32 -0.80 2.34
N PRO A 238 -37.68 -0.52 3.49
CA PRO A 238 -36.25 -0.23 3.57
C PRO A 238 -35.36 -1.48 3.39
N TRP A 239 -35.95 -2.68 3.22
CA TRP A 239 -35.21 -3.94 3.09
C TRP A 239 -34.96 -4.36 1.64
N GLU A 240 -35.65 -3.76 0.66
CA GLU A 240 -35.45 -3.98 -0.79
C GLU A 240 -34.40 -3.03 -1.39
N MET A 241 -33.24 -2.86 -0.75
CA MET A 241 -32.08 -2.30 -1.46
C MET A 241 -31.26 -3.44 -2.06
N ASP A 242 -31.18 -3.48 -3.39
CA ASP A 242 -30.12 -4.20 -4.09
C ASP A 242 -28.78 -3.53 -3.78
N TYR A 243 -28.15 -3.93 -2.66
CA TYR A 243 -26.76 -3.58 -2.40
C TYR A 243 -25.88 -4.32 -3.41
N GLN A 244 -25.55 -3.67 -4.53
CA GLN A 244 -24.34 -4.00 -5.26
C GLN A 244 -23.18 -3.22 -4.63
N ILE A 245 -22.44 -3.90 -3.75
CA ILE A 245 -21.08 -3.51 -3.34
C ILE A 245 -20.09 -4.31 -4.17
#